data_AF-I1BP64-F1
#
_entry.id   AF-I1BP64-F1
#
_cell.length_a   1.000
_cell.length_b   1.000
_cell.length_c   1.000
_cell.angle_alpha   90.00
_cell.angle_beta   90.00
_cell.angle_gamma   90.00
#
_symmetry.space_group_name_H-M   'P 1'
#
loop_
_entity.id
_entity.type
_entity.pdbx_description
1 polymer ?
#
loop_
_entity_poly.entity_id
_entity_poly.type
_entity_poly.pdbx_seq_one_letter_code
_entity_poly.pdbx_strand_id
1 'polypeptide(L)'
;MEQQQIDLVKQYLQELRLPEDITHKQRRYLQKQAHKFTIYKDNLYRYNTDNGIIRKVLNKQEAEEIMYSYHQHPLGGHLAYNNTLHEFEMVQELKEQMCDLLATNINHWAHFRFRRPNNTPESVTAYLAAKQIMLKAIIPDYRLYRALTLKIKQKDNWARIVGDSSGTAGICDNRSE
;
A
#
# COMPACT_ATOMS: atom_id res chain seq x y z
N MET A 1 -24.97 3.35 22.92
CA MET A 1 -26.02 3.71 23.90
C MET A 1 -26.17 2.54 24.86
N GLU A 2 -26.59 2.75 26.11
CA GLU A 2 -26.83 1.61 27.01
C GLU A 2 -28.05 0.81 26.53
N GLN A 3 -28.02 -0.52 26.67
CA GLN A 3 -29.06 -1.41 26.16
C GLN A 3 -30.43 -1.06 26.74
N GLN A 4 -30.49 -0.83 28.05
CA GLN A 4 -31.72 -0.44 28.76
C GLN A 4 -32.38 0.82 28.15
N GLN A 5 -31.56 1.77 27.68
CA GLN A 5 -32.06 2.99 27.06
C GLN A 5 -32.56 2.76 25.63
N ILE A 6 -31.93 1.85 24.88
CA ILE A 6 -32.39 1.44 23.54
C ILE A 6 -33.75 0.76 23.66
N ASP A 7 -33.90 -0.16 24.62
CA ASP A 7 -35.13 -0.91 24.84
C ASP A 7 -36.29 0.02 25.23
N LEU A 8 -36.02 0.98 26.12
CA LEU A 8 -36.99 1.99 26.55
C LEU A 8 -37.45 2.89 25.40
N VAL A 9 -36.53 3.28 24.49
CA VAL A 9 -36.90 4.04 23.27
C VAL A 9 -37.69 3.17 22.29
N LYS A 10 -37.30 1.89 22.13
CA LYS A 10 -38.01 0.96 21.26
C LYS A 10 -39.45 0.74 21.71
N GLN A 11 -39.64 0.45 23.00
CA GLN A 11 -40.96 0.25 23.59
C GLN A 11 -41.84 1.49 23.42
N TYR A 12 -41.29 2.67 23.70
CA TYR A 12 -42.02 3.92 23.52
C TYR A 12 -42.47 4.16 22.06
N LEU A 13 -41.61 3.86 21.08
CA LEU A 13 -41.94 4.04 19.66
C LEU A 13 -42.92 2.97 19.13
N GLN A 14 -42.93 1.76 19.69
CA GLN A 14 -43.85 0.68 19.30
C GLN A 14 -45.23 0.85 19.93
N GLU A 15 -45.29 1.14 21.23
CA GLU A 15 -46.54 1.18 21.99
C GLU A 15 -47.16 2.59 22.02
N LEU A 16 -46.38 3.63 21.67
CA LEU A 16 -46.73 5.05 21.85
C LEU A 16 -47.17 5.39 23.28
N ARG A 17 -46.80 4.55 24.25
CA ARG A 17 -47.14 4.69 25.67
C ARG A 17 -45.86 4.86 26.48
N LEU A 18 -45.96 5.74 27.49
CA LEU A 18 -44.90 5.92 28.47
C LEU A 18 -45.07 4.82 29.53
N PRO A 19 -44.08 3.97 29.79
CA PRO A 19 -44.18 2.99 30.87
C PRO A 19 -44.36 3.70 32.21
N GLU A 20 -45.15 3.13 33.12
CA GLU A 20 -45.48 3.78 34.40
C GLU A 20 -44.28 3.86 35.35
N ASP A 21 -43.31 2.95 35.21
CA ASP A 21 -42.12 2.82 36.06
C ASP A 21 -40.90 3.66 35.61
N ILE A 22 -41.08 4.66 34.74
CA ILE A 22 -39.95 5.46 34.25
C ILE A 22 -39.60 6.63 35.17
N THR A 23 -38.30 6.92 35.27
CA THR A 23 -37.83 8.10 36.01
C THR A 23 -38.22 9.40 35.29
N HIS A 24 -38.48 10.48 36.02
CA HIS A 24 -38.78 11.81 35.45
C HIS A 24 -37.75 12.28 34.40
N LYS A 25 -36.46 11.94 34.58
CA LYS A 25 -35.38 12.22 33.61
C LYS A 25 -35.58 11.47 32.28
N GLN A 26 -35.94 10.19 32.33
CA GLN A 26 -36.16 9.34 31.15
C GLN A 26 -37.41 9.80 30.37
N ARG A 27 -38.50 10.15 31.07
CA ARG A 27 -39.71 10.73 30.46
C ARG A 27 -39.38 11.99 29.67
N ARG A 28 -38.63 12.92 30.27
CA ARG A 28 -38.21 14.16 29.62
C ARG A 28 -37.30 13.92 28.40
N TYR A 29 -36.44 12.90 28.47
CA TYR A 29 -35.58 12.51 27.34
C TYR A 29 -36.40 11.98 26.16
N LEU A 30 -37.33 11.03 26.41
CA LEU A 30 -38.19 10.45 25.38
C LEU A 30 -39.01 11.52 24.67
N GLN A 31 -39.71 12.38 25.41
CA GLN A 31 -40.51 13.46 24.84
C GLN A 31 -39.70 14.41 23.93
N LYS A 32 -38.43 14.66 24.28
CA LYS A 32 -37.57 15.57 23.51
C LYS A 32 -36.85 14.93 22.34
N GLN A 33 -36.50 13.65 22.41
CA GLN A 33 -35.60 13.03 21.43
C GLN A 33 -36.24 11.93 20.59
N ALA A 34 -37.40 11.39 20.99
CA ALA A 34 -38.03 10.25 20.30
C ALA A 34 -38.31 10.52 18.82
N HIS A 35 -38.68 11.74 18.44
CA HIS A 35 -38.91 12.13 17.03
C HIS A 35 -37.67 12.00 16.13
N LYS A 36 -36.47 11.86 16.71
CA LYS A 36 -35.22 11.65 15.97
C LYS A 36 -34.91 10.18 15.75
N PHE A 37 -35.74 9.27 16.25
CA PHE A 37 -35.51 7.84 16.15
C PHE A 37 -36.63 7.17 15.35
N THR A 38 -36.28 6.07 14.68
CA THR A 38 -37.23 5.20 13.98
C THR A 38 -36.83 3.75 14.18
N ILE A 39 -37.81 2.85 14.11
CA ILE A 39 -37.58 1.41 14.19
C ILE A 39 -37.75 0.81 12.80
N TYR A 40 -36.79 0.01 12.36
CA TYR A 40 -36.89 -0.75 11.13
C TYR A 40 -36.29 -2.13 11.32
N LYS A 41 -37.03 -3.20 10.97
CA LYS A 41 -36.61 -4.60 11.17
C LYS A 41 -36.05 -4.85 12.58
N ASP A 42 -36.79 -4.41 13.60
CA ASP A 42 -36.41 -4.49 15.03
C ASP A 42 -35.05 -3.84 15.38
N ASN A 43 -34.53 -2.95 14.55
CA ASN A 43 -33.34 -2.18 14.86
C ASN A 43 -33.72 -0.71 15.06
N LEU A 44 -33.13 -0.08 16.07
CA LEU A 44 -33.30 1.34 16.34
C LEU A 44 -32.35 2.12 15.44
N TYR A 45 -32.89 3.10 14.72
CA TYR A 45 -32.13 4.03 13.90
C TYR A 45 -32.33 5.45 14.37
N ARG A 46 -31.29 6.26 14.28
CA ARG A 46 -31.35 7.69 14.51
C ARG A 46 -31.33 8.42 13.17
N TYR A 47 -32.35 9.22 12.94
CA TYR A 47 -32.41 10.15 11.82
C TYR A 47 -31.64 11.42 12.18
N ASN A 48 -30.68 11.79 11.34
CA ASN A 48 -30.04 13.09 11.42
C ASN A 48 -30.75 14.06 10.49
N THR A 49 -31.46 15.01 11.08
CA THR A 49 -32.23 16.05 10.37
C THR A 49 -31.36 16.95 9.50
N ASP A 50 -30.08 17.08 9.83
CA ASP A 50 -29.21 18.10 9.23
C ASP A 50 -28.61 17.64 7.90
N ASN A 51 -28.51 16.33 7.68
CA ASN A 51 -27.90 15.75 6.48
C ASN A 51 -28.68 14.58 5.86
N GLY A 52 -29.87 14.25 6.38
CA GLY A 52 -30.73 13.19 5.84
C GLY A 52 -30.18 11.77 6.05
N ILE A 53 -29.11 11.61 6.83
CA ILE A 53 -28.47 10.30 7.05
C ILE A 53 -29.17 9.55 8.20
N ILE A 54 -29.53 8.30 7.94
CA ILE A 54 -30.06 7.35 8.93
C ILE A 54 -28.92 6.46 9.43
N ARG A 55 -28.71 6.40 10.76
CA ARG A 55 -27.65 5.58 11.37
C ARG A 55 -28.24 4.56 12.35
N LYS A 56 -27.81 3.30 12.28
CA LYS A 56 -28.18 2.30 13.29
C LYS A 56 -27.63 2.73 14.65
N VAL A 57 -28.47 2.68 15.67
CA VAL A 57 -28.05 2.87 17.06
C VAL A 57 -27.47 1.55 17.54
N LEU A 58 -26.19 1.58 17.89
CA LEU A 58 -25.48 0.42 18.42
C LEU A 58 -25.46 0.46 19.95
N ASN A 59 -25.59 -0.71 20.57
CA ASN A 59 -25.25 -0.88 21.97
C ASN A 59 -23.71 -0.94 22.15
N LYS A 60 -23.24 -0.96 23.41
CA LYS A 60 -21.80 -0.97 23.69
C LYS A 60 -21.10 -2.23 23.19
N GLN A 61 -21.72 -3.40 23.37
CA GLN A 61 -21.17 -4.70 22.97
C GLN A 61 -21.08 -4.84 21.44
N GLU A 62 -22.17 -4.55 20.72
CA GLU A 62 -22.22 -4.52 19.26
C GLU A 62 -21.16 -3.56 18.69
N ALA A 63 -20.99 -2.39 19.30
CA ALA A 63 -19.96 -1.44 18.86
C ALA A 63 -18.55 -1.99 19.05
N GLU A 64 -18.28 -2.66 20.18
CA GLU A 64 -17.00 -3.32 20.46
C GLU A 64 -16.75 -4.48 19.49
N GLU A 65 -17.75 -5.30 19.19
CA GLU A 65 -17.66 -6.40 18.22
C GLU A 65 -17.44 -5.91 16.79
N ILE A 66 -18.14 -4.85 16.37
CA ILE A 66 -17.94 -4.24 15.04
C ILE A 66 -16.55 -3.62 14.94
N MET A 67 -16.08 -2.93 15.99
CA MET A 67 -14.74 -2.35 15.99
C MET A 67 -13.66 -3.43 16.02
N TYR A 68 -13.86 -4.50 16.80
CA TYR A 68 -12.94 -5.64 16.86
C TYR A 68 -12.89 -6.36 15.51
N SER A 69 -14.05 -6.69 14.92
CA SER A 69 -14.10 -7.30 13.59
C SER A 69 -13.49 -6.40 12.53
N TYR A 70 -13.77 -5.10 12.53
CA TYR A 70 -13.14 -4.13 11.61
C TYR A 70 -11.61 -4.08 11.76
N HIS A 71 -11.11 -4.14 13.00
CA HIS A 71 -9.68 -4.15 13.28
C HIS A 71 -9.01 -5.47 12.86
N GLN A 72 -9.65 -6.61 13.13
CA GLN A 72 -9.13 -7.93 12.78
C GLN A 72 -9.31 -8.27 11.30
N HIS A 73 -10.23 -7.60 10.61
CA HIS A 73 -10.51 -7.87 9.22
C HIS A 73 -9.36 -7.33 8.34
N PRO A 74 -8.76 -8.16 7.46
CA PRO A 74 -7.63 -7.74 6.62
C PRO A 74 -7.96 -6.57 5.68
N LEU A 75 -9.25 -6.31 5.44
CA LEU A 75 -9.75 -5.18 4.64
C LEU A 75 -10.30 -4.00 5.48
N GLY A 76 -10.42 -4.12 6.80
CA GLY A 76 -11.04 -3.08 7.64
C GLY A 76 -10.03 -2.05 8.12
N GLY A 77 -8.95 -2.46 8.78
CA GLY A 77 -7.95 -1.53 9.33
C GLY A 77 -6.78 -1.16 8.41
N HIS A 78 -6.43 -2.02 7.45
CA HIS A 78 -5.13 -1.98 6.77
C HIS A 78 -5.12 -1.39 5.35
N LEU A 79 -6.24 -0.87 4.84
CA LEU A 79 -6.30 -0.39 3.45
C LEU A 79 -5.26 0.71 3.17
N ALA A 80 -5.01 1.65 4.08
CA ALA A 80 -4.02 2.71 3.83
C ALA A 80 -2.58 2.16 3.81
N TYR A 81 -2.21 1.29 4.74
CA TYR A 81 -0.86 0.73 4.83
C TYR A 81 -0.59 -0.29 3.71
N ASN A 82 -1.52 -1.21 3.47
CA ASN A 82 -1.37 -2.23 2.42
C ASN A 82 -1.41 -1.61 1.03
N ASN A 83 -2.24 -0.59 0.79
CA ASN A 83 -2.21 0.13 -0.49
C ASN A 83 -0.88 0.87 -0.66
N THR A 84 -0.37 1.53 0.39
CA THR A 84 0.93 2.22 0.32
C THR A 84 2.08 1.23 0.07
N LEU A 85 2.02 0.05 0.70
CA LEU A 85 3.00 -1.01 0.50
C LEU A 85 2.94 -1.58 -0.92
N HIS A 86 1.73 -1.83 -1.44
CA HIS A 86 1.54 -2.27 -2.82
C HIS A 86 2.03 -1.24 -3.85
N GLU A 87 1.70 0.04 -3.67
CA GLU A 87 2.20 1.12 -4.52
C GLU A 87 3.74 1.22 -4.45
N PHE A 88 4.33 1.05 -3.27
CA PHE A 88 5.78 1.01 -3.10
C PHE A 88 6.42 -0.16 -3.85
N GLU A 89 5.84 -1.36 -3.76
CA GLU A 89 6.29 -2.55 -4.49
C GLU A 89 6.20 -2.32 -6.01
N MET A 90 5.09 -1.81 -6.51
CA MET A 90 4.91 -1.49 -7.94
C MET A 90 5.94 -0.47 -8.44
N VAL A 91 6.19 0.60 -7.68
CA VAL A 91 7.20 1.61 -8.01
C VAL A 91 8.61 1.00 -8.01
N GLN A 92 8.89 0.09 -7.07
CA GLN A 92 10.17 -0.60 -6.99
C GLN A 92 10.39 -1.55 -8.16
N GLU A 93 9.37 -2.30 -8.59
CA GLU A 93 9.42 -3.15 -9.78
C GLU A 93 9.63 -2.34 -11.05
N LEU A 94 8.86 -1.26 -11.24
CA LEU A 94 8.99 -0.39 -12.39
C LEU A 94 10.40 0.23 -12.46
N LYS A 95 10.92 0.69 -11.33
CA LYS A 95 12.28 1.20 -11.21
C LYS A 95 13.31 0.16 -11.66
N GLU A 96 13.17 -1.09 -11.23
CA GLU A 96 14.08 -2.17 -11.60
C GLU A 96 14.04 -2.47 -13.10
N GLN A 97 12.84 -2.53 -13.69
CA GLN A 97 12.64 -2.70 -15.13
C GLN A 97 13.28 -1.57 -15.94
N MET A 98 13.08 -0.31 -15.52
CA MET A 98 13.69 0.84 -16.18
C MET A 98 15.22 0.81 -16.08
N CYS A 99 15.77 0.44 -14.94
CA CYS A 99 17.22 0.30 -14.77
C CYS A 99 17.80 -0.78 -15.68
N ASP A 100 17.09 -1.89 -15.85
CA ASP A 100 17.48 -2.97 -16.73
C ASP A 100 17.43 -2.59 -18.20
N LEU A 101 16.39 -1.87 -18.62
CA LEU A 101 16.26 -1.35 -19.97
C LEU A 101 17.36 -0.33 -20.28
N LEU A 102 17.57 0.62 -19.36
CA LEU A 102 18.61 1.65 -19.51
C LEU A 102 20.01 1.04 -19.58
N ALA A 103 20.32 0.07 -18.71
CA ALA A 103 21.61 -0.62 -18.73
C ALA A 103 21.86 -1.34 -20.07
N THR A 104 20.83 -1.99 -20.60
CA THR A 104 20.89 -2.68 -21.90
C THR A 104 21.13 -1.68 -23.04
N ASN A 105 20.38 -0.58 -23.07
CA ASN A 105 20.50 0.45 -24.10
C ASN A 105 21.86 1.16 -24.04
N ILE A 106 22.39 1.43 -22.84
CA ILE A 106 23.73 2.00 -22.66
C ILE A 106 24.80 1.05 -23.22
N ASN A 107 24.66 -0.26 -23.00
CA ASN A 107 25.60 -1.23 -23.53
C ASN A 107 25.49 -1.35 -25.06
N HIS A 108 24.29 -1.40 -25.62
CA HIS A 108 24.09 -1.39 -27.06
C HIS A 108 24.65 -0.13 -27.71
N TRP A 109 24.40 1.04 -27.14
CA TRP A 109 24.99 2.30 -27.60
C TRP A 109 26.52 2.25 -27.54
N ALA A 110 27.10 1.73 -26.46
CA ALA A 110 28.55 1.60 -26.34
C ALA A 110 29.12 0.63 -27.39
N HIS A 111 28.47 -0.50 -27.64
CA HIS A 111 28.89 -1.46 -28.66
C HIS A 111 28.77 -0.92 -30.08
N PHE A 112 27.82 -0.01 -30.32
CA PHE A 112 27.72 0.72 -31.59
C PHE A 112 28.81 1.80 -31.73
N ARG A 113 29.13 2.51 -30.64
CA ARG A 113 29.99 3.70 -30.67
C ARG A 113 31.49 3.39 -30.60
N PHE A 114 31.87 2.34 -29.88
CA PHE A 114 33.26 1.98 -29.60
C PHE A 114 33.68 0.73 -30.36
N ARG A 115 34.99 0.60 -30.59
CA ARG A 115 35.56 -0.66 -31.09
C ARG A 115 35.60 -1.67 -29.96
N ARG A 116 35.28 -2.93 -30.27
CA ARG A 116 35.38 -4.03 -29.31
C ARG A 116 36.80 -4.13 -28.74
N PRO A 117 36.98 -4.15 -27.41
CA PRO A 117 38.29 -4.31 -26.81
C PRO A 117 38.86 -5.71 -27.09
N ASN A 118 40.19 -5.81 -27.09
CA ASN A 118 40.87 -7.10 -27.06
C ASN A 118 40.65 -7.77 -25.70
N ASN A 119 40.83 -9.09 -25.64
CA ASN A 119 40.67 -9.88 -24.41
C ASN A 119 41.86 -9.72 -23.44
N THR A 120 42.38 -8.50 -23.30
CA THR A 120 43.44 -8.15 -22.35
C THR A 120 42.89 -7.16 -21.30
N PRO A 121 43.30 -7.26 -20.03
CA PRO A 121 42.83 -6.37 -18.97
C PRO A 121 43.01 -4.88 -19.29
N GLU A 122 44.12 -4.52 -19.92
CA GLU A 122 44.45 -3.14 -20.29
C GLU A 122 43.48 -2.61 -21.35
N SER A 123 43.16 -3.44 -22.36
CA SER A 123 42.25 -3.05 -23.44
C SER A 123 40.82 -2.89 -22.93
N VAL A 124 40.37 -3.78 -22.04
CA VAL A 124 39.03 -3.69 -21.42
C VAL A 124 38.95 -2.47 -20.51
N THR A 125 40.00 -2.19 -19.73
CA THR A 125 40.06 -1.02 -18.85
C THR A 125 40.01 0.29 -19.63
N ALA A 126 40.77 0.38 -20.72
CA ALA A 126 40.74 1.54 -21.61
C ALA A 126 39.35 1.77 -22.23
N TYR A 127 38.69 0.70 -22.70
CA TYR A 127 37.32 0.74 -23.19
C TYR A 127 36.33 1.24 -22.12
N LEU A 128 36.38 0.65 -20.92
CA LEU A 128 35.49 1.03 -19.82
C LEU A 128 35.69 2.49 -19.41
N ALA A 129 36.93 2.96 -19.32
CA ALA A 129 37.24 4.36 -19.00
C ALA A 129 36.67 5.33 -20.06
N ALA A 130 36.90 5.05 -21.34
CA ALA A 130 36.37 5.86 -22.44
C ALA A 130 34.83 5.89 -22.46
N LYS A 131 34.19 4.72 -22.29
CA LYS A 131 32.74 4.59 -22.14
C LYS A 131 32.24 5.42 -20.97
N GLN A 132 32.92 5.38 -19.83
CA GLN A 132 32.54 6.11 -18.62
C GLN A 132 32.63 7.63 -18.77
N ILE A 133 33.59 8.12 -19.54
CA ILE A 133 33.79 9.55 -19.83
C ILE A 133 32.64 10.05 -20.72
N MET A 134 32.36 9.35 -21.82
CA MET A 134 31.28 9.76 -22.73
C MET A 134 29.89 9.61 -22.09
N LEU A 135 29.66 8.54 -21.33
CA LEU A 135 28.37 8.32 -20.68
C LEU A 135 28.05 9.43 -19.66
N LYS A 136 29.06 9.96 -18.95
CA LYS A 136 28.89 11.12 -18.05
C LYS A 136 28.42 12.38 -18.77
N ALA A 137 28.78 12.54 -20.05
CA ALA A 137 28.36 13.70 -20.84
C ALA A 137 26.92 13.57 -21.32
N ILE A 138 26.45 12.35 -21.59
CA ILE A 138 25.08 12.08 -22.07
C ILE A 138 24.09 12.03 -20.90
N ILE A 139 24.48 11.36 -19.82
CA ILE A 139 23.65 11.19 -18.62
C ILE A 139 24.50 11.65 -17.42
N PRO A 140 24.43 12.94 -17.05
CA PRO A 140 25.06 13.44 -15.84
C PRO A 140 24.57 12.66 -14.62
N ASP A 141 25.43 12.50 -13.61
CA ASP A 141 25.08 11.97 -12.28
C ASP A 141 24.56 10.53 -12.20
N TYR A 142 24.48 9.78 -13.30
CA TYR A 142 24.07 8.36 -13.27
C TYR A 142 24.91 7.51 -12.30
N ARG A 143 26.17 7.92 -12.05
CA ARG A 143 27.09 7.25 -11.13
C ARG A 143 26.68 7.37 -9.66
N LEU A 144 25.89 8.39 -9.31
CA LEU A 144 25.31 8.51 -7.96
C LEU A 144 24.39 7.33 -7.66
N TYR A 145 23.81 6.73 -8.71
CA TYR A 145 23.02 5.52 -8.57
C TYR A 145 23.88 4.26 -8.78
N ARG A 146 24.44 3.77 -7.66
CA ARG A 146 25.34 2.61 -7.61
C ARG A 146 24.75 1.36 -8.26
N ALA A 147 23.48 1.07 -8.02
CA ALA A 147 22.83 -0.15 -8.54
C ALA A 147 22.77 -0.15 -10.08
N LEU A 148 22.45 0.97 -10.72
CA LEU A 148 22.50 1.11 -12.17
C LEU A 148 23.92 0.98 -12.70
N THR A 149 24.90 1.59 -12.03
CA THR A 149 26.31 1.47 -12.43
C THR A 149 26.78 0.02 -12.42
N LEU A 150 26.39 -0.76 -11.41
CA LEU A 150 26.68 -2.19 -11.33
C LEU A 150 25.98 -2.98 -12.44
N LYS A 151 24.67 -2.73 -12.67
CA LYS A 151 23.90 -3.38 -13.75
C LYS A 151 24.49 -3.13 -15.13
N ILE A 152 24.88 -1.89 -15.45
CA ILE A 152 25.54 -1.53 -16.71
C ILE A 152 26.80 -2.39 -16.90
N LYS A 153 27.63 -2.52 -15.87
CA LYS A 153 28.86 -3.34 -15.93
C LYS A 153 28.55 -4.84 -16.08
N GLN A 154 27.61 -5.38 -15.30
CA GLN A 154 27.26 -6.80 -15.32
C GLN A 154 26.67 -7.26 -16.67
N LYS A 155 25.86 -6.40 -17.29
CA LYS A 155 25.24 -6.67 -18.60
C LYS A 155 26.17 -6.43 -19.78
N ASP A 156 27.36 -5.86 -19.59
CA ASP A 156 28.30 -5.59 -20.69
C ASP A 156 29.17 -6.82 -20.96
N ASN A 157 28.87 -7.53 -22.05
CA ASN A 157 29.63 -8.72 -22.44
C ASN A 157 31.06 -8.41 -22.93
N TRP A 158 31.35 -7.19 -23.38
CA TRP A 158 32.70 -6.77 -23.77
C TRP A 158 33.60 -6.48 -22.59
N ALA A 159 33.01 -6.28 -21.41
CA ALA A 159 33.74 -6.04 -20.16
C ALA A 159 34.18 -7.34 -19.45
N ARG A 160 33.79 -8.51 -19.95
CA ARG A 160 34.13 -9.81 -19.36
C ARG A 160 35.45 -10.31 -19.94
N ILE A 161 36.45 -10.50 -19.08
CA ILE A 161 37.71 -11.14 -19.45
C ILE A 161 37.54 -12.65 -19.24
N VAL A 162 37.88 -13.45 -20.25
CA VAL A 162 37.82 -14.92 -20.14
C VAL A 162 38.74 -15.38 -19.02
N GLY A 163 38.17 -15.95 -17.95
CA GLY A 163 38.88 -16.34 -16.73
C GLY A 163 38.43 -15.58 -15.46
N ASP A 164 37.59 -14.57 -15.60
CA ASP A 164 37.01 -13.86 -14.46
C ASP A 164 35.80 -14.66 -13.92
N SER A 165 36.07 -15.58 -12.98
CA SER A 165 35.08 -16.40 -12.26
C SER A 165 34.16 -15.58 -11.33
N SER A 166 33.83 -14.35 -11.70
CA SER A 166 32.82 -13.51 -11.05
C SER A 166 31.44 -13.65 -11.71
N GLY A 167 31.30 -14.61 -12.63
CA GLY A 167 30.02 -15.14 -13.07
C GLY A 167 29.34 -15.89 -11.94
N THR A 168 28.22 -15.34 -11.47
CA THR A 168 27.14 -16.01 -10.73
C THR A 168 27.50 -16.61 -9.37
N ALA A 169 27.47 -15.77 -8.31
CA ALA A 169 26.72 -16.20 -7.14
C ALA A 169 25.24 -16.10 -7.53
N GLY A 170 24.68 -17.21 -8.01
CA GLY A 170 23.27 -17.32 -8.30
C GLY A 170 22.47 -16.96 -7.05
N ILE A 171 21.41 -16.18 -7.25
CA ILE A 171 20.30 -16.09 -6.30
C ILE A 171 19.89 -17.53 -6.02
N CYS A 172 20.06 -17.99 -4.78
CA CYS A 172 19.54 -19.28 -4.36
C CYS A 172 18.01 -19.23 -4.49
N ASP A 173 17.48 -19.85 -5.54
CA ASP A 173 16.07 -20.21 -5.61
C ASP A 173 15.82 -21.29 -4.54
N ASN A 174 15.38 -20.87 -3.36
CA ASN A 174 14.75 -21.78 -2.42
C ASN A 174 13.35 -22.13 -2.95
N ARG A 175 13.30 -23.12 -3.84
CA ARG A 175 12.09 -23.93 -4.04
C ARG A 175 12.41 -25.36 -3.65
N SER A 176 12.11 -25.63 -2.39
CA SER A 176 11.98 -26.97 -1.86
C SER A 176 10.71 -27.59 -2.45
N GLU A 177 10.85 -28.67 -3.22
CA GLU A 177 9.91 -29.80 -3.32
C GLU A 177 10.73 -31.06 -3.63
#